data_AF-A0A9N8MPG1-F1
#
_entry.id   AF-A0A9N8MPG1-F1
#
_cell.length_a   1.000
_cell.length_b   1.000
_cell.length_c   1.000
_cell.angle_alpha   90.00
_cell.angle_beta   90.00
_cell.angle_gamma   90.00
#
_symmetry.space_group_name_H-M   'P 1'
#
loop_
_entity.id
_entity.type
_entity.pdbx_description
1 polymer ?
#
loop_
_entity_poly.entity_id
_entity_poly.type
_entity_poly.pdbx_seq_one_letter_code
_entity_poly.pdbx_strand_id
1 'polypeptide(L)'
;MSEKTEQPDYEALQKHWEEEVKSNPKTQAFLEPYKQSDWASLYKQYAFSKMLASKHATYYRMHNERQRNQWINAAQEHLCIIQQKKLFDAQCKWRAGLETYEGVDICYDFHVLEHDVMNCHFLEQPSSFDIDLYCEYLTKDNNLELECDGFNEWQNYEELKEAYATNEKNINFPSWYEFHNSRTGNGILLTLPDVRGKLERWYIDLGIKDKQKNQPPAPPYIPPPDADKPYLNYYDKHVHLDLAKQIENKEMVNIFKEYVEATEHRSIWENERAEEDFNYLSEIKDELVPIEAHQDYRVALYLACQKYRCKKIAEHLPLALELYQTNQQLKKMGIDSYEEKEDYQFNLRIRKMYADNILLGRRVNNEPLDFNF
;
A
#
# COMPACT_ATOMS: atom_id res chain seq x y z
N MET A 1 24.83 -15.27 16.67
CA MET A 1 26.04 -15.11 15.84
C MET A 1 25.59 -15.18 14.40
N SER A 2 25.60 -14.05 13.69
CA SER A 2 25.21 -13.98 12.28
C SER A 2 26.35 -14.56 11.44
N GLU A 3 26.15 -15.71 10.82
CA GLU A 3 27.03 -16.18 9.75
C GLU A 3 26.98 -15.12 8.64
N LYS A 4 28.07 -14.37 8.48
CA LYS A 4 28.29 -13.57 7.28
C LYS A 4 28.49 -14.57 6.14
N THR A 5 27.43 -14.81 5.38
CA THR A 5 27.52 -15.52 4.11
C THR A 5 28.40 -14.65 3.21
N GLU A 6 29.62 -15.11 2.92
CA GLU A 6 30.50 -14.45 1.94
C GLU A 6 29.74 -14.35 0.62
N GLN A 7 29.50 -13.11 0.16
CA GLN A 7 28.87 -12.92 -1.14
C GLN A 7 29.83 -13.39 -2.24
N PRO A 8 29.37 -14.16 -3.23
CA PRO A 8 30.20 -14.60 -4.33
C PRO A 8 30.82 -13.42 -5.09
N ASP A 9 32.08 -13.54 -5.48
CA ASP A 9 32.73 -12.61 -6.40
C ASP A 9 32.20 -12.83 -7.83
N TYR A 10 31.13 -12.09 -8.15
CA TYR A 10 30.44 -12.19 -9.43
C TYR A 10 31.29 -11.69 -10.61
N GLU A 11 32.26 -10.81 -10.40
CA GLU A 11 33.16 -10.33 -11.46
C GLU A 11 34.17 -11.41 -11.85
N ALA A 12 34.73 -12.12 -10.87
CA ALA A 12 35.59 -13.28 -11.12
C ALA A 12 34.82 -14.42 -11.80
N LEU A 13 33.58 -14.69 -11.35
CA LEU A 13 32.72 -15.71 -11.96
C LEU A 13 32.34 -15.37 -13.41
N GLN A 14 32.06 -14.09 -13.72
CA GLN A 14 31.75 -13.67 -15.09
C GLN A 14 32.91 -13.98 -16.05
N LYS A 15 34.15 -13.63 -15.69
CA LYS A 15 35.33 -13.92 -16.52
C LYS A 15 35.53 -15.42 -16.72
N HIS A 16 35.30 -16.21 -15.68
CA HIS A 16 35.37 -17.67 -15.77
C HIS A 16 34.32 -18.23 -16.74
N TRP A 17 33.08 -17.76 -16.67
CA TRP A 17 32.01 -18.19 -17.57
C TRP A 17 32.20 -17.73 -19.02
N GLU A 18 32.84 -16.59 -19.28
CA GLU A 18 33.19 -16.16 -20.63
C GLU A 18 34.12 -17.18 -21.30
N GLU A 19 35.19 -17.60 -20.59
CA GLU A 19 36.12 -18.62 -21.10
C GLU A 19 35.48 -20.02 -21.18
N GLU A 20 34.60 -20.37 -20.24
CA GLU A 20 33.81 -21.62 -20.29
C GLU A 20 32.97 -21.68 -21.58
N VAL A 21 32.26 -20.61 -21.90
CA VAL A 21 31.37 -20.55 -23.08
C VAL A 21 32.18 -20.58 -24.37
N LYS A 22 33.28 -19.81 -24.42
CA LYS A 22 34.19 -19.75 -25.57
C LYS A 22 34.85 -21.08 -25.88
N SER A 23 35.26 -21.83 -24.85
CA SER A 23 35.94 -23.13 -25.01
C SER A 23 34.98 -24.32 -25.20
N ASN A 24 33.67 -24.13 -25.00
CA ASN A 24 32.69 -25.20 -25.09
C ASN A 24 32.39 -25.59 -26.57
N PRO A 25 32.64 -26.85 -26.98
CA PRO A 25 32.39 -27.31 -28.35
C PRO A 25 30.93 -27.18 -28.80
N LYS A 26 29.97 -27.27 -27.86
CA LYS A 26 28.55 -27.06 -28.17
C LYS A 26 28.25 -25.61 -28.54
N THR A 27 28.95 -24.66 -27.93
CA THR A 27 28.85 -23.24 -28.31
C THR A 27 29.37 -23.04 -29.73
N GLN A 28 30.49 -23.67 -30.09
CA GLN A 28 31.06 -23.58 -31.43
C GLN A 28 30.11 -24.16 -32.50
N ALA A 29 29.49 -25.31 -32.21
CA ALA A 29 28.48 -25.89 -33.09
C ALA A 29 27.22 -25.02 -33.20
N PHE A 30 26.77 -24.40 -32.10
CA PHE A 30 25.64 -23.45 -32.10
C PHE A 30 25.94 -22.20 -32.94
N LEU A 31 27.19 -21.73 -32.93
CA LEU A 31 27.60 -20.49 -33.58
C LEU A 31 27.97 -20.62 -35.07
N GLU A 32 28.17 -21.85 -35.57
CA GLU A 32 28.59 -22.13 -36.94
C GLU A 32 27.74 -21.44 -38.03
N PRO A 33 26.40 -21.33 -37.89
CA PRO A 33 25.56 -20.61 -38.87
C PRO A 33 25.67 -19.08 -38.80
N TYR A 34 26.27 -18.54 -37.74
CA TYR A 34 26.29 -17.10 -37.44
C TYR A 34 27.64 -16.46 -37.77
N LYS A 35 27.66 -15.13 -37.92
CA LYS A 35 28.89 -14.40 -38.27
C LYS A 35 29.90 -14.48 -37.12
N GLN A 36 31.12 -14.88 -37.45
CA GLN A 36 32.24 -14.96 -36.48
C GLN A 36 32.54 -13.63 -35.76
N SER A 37 32.24 -12.49 -36.40
CA SER A 37 32.39 -11.16 -35.79
C SER A 37 31.59 -10.99 -34.49
N ASP A 38 30.51 -11.76 -34.33
CA ASP A 38 29.55 -11.57 -33.24
C ASP A 38 29.86 -12.48 -32.03
N TRP A 39 30.73 -13.48 -32.23
CA TRP A 39 30.99 -14.54 -31.24
C TRP A 39 31.59 -14.00 -29.94
N ALA A 40 32.55 -13.09 -30.02
CA ALA A 40 33.18 -12.50 -28.85
C ALA A 40 32.18 -11.69 -28.00
N SER A 41 31.28 -10.96 -28.65
CA SER A 41 30.21 -10.22 -27.97
C SER A 41 29.20 -11.16 -27.31
N LEU A 42 28.86 -12.27 -27.98
CA LEU A 42 27.97 -13.29 -27.41
C LEU A 42 28.55 -13.93 -26.14
N TYR A 43 29.84 -14.29 -26.13
CA TYR A 43 30.48 -14.90 -24.94
C TYR A 43 30.38 -13.98 -23.72
N LYS A 44 30.72 -12.69 -23.92
CA LYS A 44 30.61 -11.66 -22.89
C LYS A 44 29.18 -11.48 -22.42
N GLN A 45 28.24 -11.39 -23.35
CA GLN A 45 26.83 -11.16 -23.03
C GLN A 45 26.22 -12.35 -22.30
N TYR A 46 26.52 -13.58 -22.73
CA TYR A 46 26.03 -14.77 -22.05
C TYR A 46 26.59 -14.88 -20.63
N ALA A 47 27.90 -14.64 -20.44
CA ALA A 47 28.52 -14.64 -19.12
C ALA A 47 27.90 -13.57 -18.20
N PHE A 48 27.64 -12.38 -18.74
CA PHE A 48 26.94 -11.31 -18.04
C PHE A 48 25.50 -11.69 -17.68
N SER A 49 24.73 -12.26 -18.60
CA SER A 49 23.37 -12.75 -18.33
C SER A 49 23.34 -13.86 -17.28
N LYS A 50 24.29 -14.81 -17.32
CA LYS A 50 24.44 -15.89 -16.32
C LYS A 50 24.76 -15.32 -14.93
N MET A 51 25.57 -14.26 -14.87
CA MET A 51 25.87 -13.52 -13.63
C MET A 51 24.63 -12.84 -13.06
N LEU A 52 23.90 -12.06 -13.86
CA LEU A 52 22.66 -11.43 -13.40
C LEU A 52 21.64 -12.48 -12.94
N ALA A 53 21.43 -13.53 -13.73
CA ALA A 53 20.51 -14.62 -13.42
C ALA A 53 20.88 -15.31 -12.09
N SER A 54 22.16 -15.55 -11.83
CA SER A 54 22.63 -16.18 -10.58
C SER A 54 22.53 -15.24 -9.39
N LYS A 55 22.97 -13.98 -9.55
CA LYS A 55 22.97 -12.95 -8.50
C LYS A 55 21.56 -12.60 -8.02
N HIS A 56 20.60 -12.58 -8.93
CA HIS A 56 19.23 -12.16 -8.66
C HIS A 56 18.23 -13.32 -8.80
N ALA A 57 18.68 -14.58 -8.72
CA ALA A 57 17.84 -15.76 -8.95
C ALA A 57 16.56 -15.77 -8.08
N THR A 58 16.70 -15.49 -6.78
CA THR A 58 15.58 -15.42 -5.84
C THR A 58 14.62 -14.29 -6.21
N TYR A 59 15.17 -13.10 -6.54
CA TYR A 59 14.37 -11.96 -6.96
C TYR A 59 13.56 -12.28 -8.22
N TYR A 60 14.19 -12.84 -9.27
CA TYR A 60 13.48 -13.20 -10.51
C TYR A 60 12.43 -14.29 -10.27
N ARG A 61 12.71 -15.27 -9.41
CA ARG A 61 11.71 -16.29 -9.05
C ARG A 61 10.50 -15.66 -8.38
N MET A 62 10.72 -14.83 -7.36
CA MET A 62 9.65 -14.12 -6.65
C MET A 62 8.90 -13.17 -7.58
N HIS A 63 9.59 -12.46 -8.46
CA HIS A 63 8.97 -11.59 -9.47
C HIS A 63 8.06 -12.39 -10.39
N ASN A 64 8.53 -13.51 -10.93
CA ASN A 64 7.73 -14.39 -11.80
C ASN A 64 6.57 -15.06 -11.06
N GLU A 65 6.71 -15.38 -9.77
CA GLU A 65 5.62 -15.88 -8.94
C GLU A 65 4.57 -14.80 -8.68
N ARG A 66 4.99 -13.58 -8.33
CA ARG A 66 4.09 -12.43 -8.15
C ARG A 66 3.32 -12.12 -9.43
N GLN A 67 3.99 -12.12 -10.59
CA GLN A 67 3.34 -11.91 -11.89
C GLN A 67 2.32 -13.01 -12.21
N ARG A 68 2.67 -14.28 -11.96
CA ARG A 68 1.74 -15.42 -12.17
C ARG A 68 0.53 -15.37 -11.24
N ASN A 69 0.71 -14.89 -10.02
CA ASN A 69 -0.32 -14.84 -8.99
C ASN A 69 -0.97 -13.45 -8.87
N GLN A 70 -0.66 -12.49 -9.75
CA GLN A 70 -1.02 -11.09 -9.55
C GLN A 70 -2.53 -10.89 -9.32
N TRP A 71 -3.36 -11.61 -10.07
CA TRP A 71 -4.82 -11.49 -9.98
C TRP A 71 -5.41 -12.23 -8.79
N ILE A 72 -4.77 -13.31 -8.34
CA ILE A 72 -5.15 -13.99 -7.11
C ILE A 72 -4.82 -13.11 -5.91
N ASN A 73 -3.62 -12.53 -5.88
CA ASN A 73 -3.19 -11.63 -4.81
C ASN A 73 -4.06 -10.37 -4.77
N ALA A 74 -4.30 -9.72 -5.91
CA ALA A 74 -5.20 -8.57 -6.00
C ALA A 74 -6.62 -8.94 -5.53
N ALA A 75 -7.16 -10.09 -5.97
CA ALA A 75 -8.48 -10.54 -5.50
C ALA A 75 -8.52 -10.78 -3.97
N GLN A 76 -7.44 -11.27 -3.37
CA GLN A 76 -7.33 -11.42 -1.91
C GLN A 76 -7.27 -10.06 -1.20
N GLU A 77 -6.55 -9.09 -1.74
CA GLU A 77 -6.53 -7.72 -1.22
C GLU A 77 -7.91 -7.06 -1.29
N HIS A 78 -8.63 -7.25 -2.40
CA HIS A 78 -10.00 -6.75 -2.54
C HIS A 78 -11.01 -7.49 -1.64
N LEU A 79 -10.76 -8.75 -1.29
CA LEU A 79 -11.54 -9.45 -0.27
C LEU A 79 -11.37 -8.78 1.11
N CYS A 80 -10.17 -8.27 1.42
CA CYS A 80 -9.96 -7.45 2.62
C CYS A 80 -10.79 -6.16 2.56
N ILE A 81 -10.83 -5.45 1.42
CA ILE A 81 -11.64 -4.21 1.26
C ILE A 81 -13.13 -4.48 1.52
N ILE A 82 -13.66 -5.61 1.07
CA ILE A 82 -15.03 -6.04 1.38
C ILE A 82 -15.23 -6.14 2.90
N GLN A 83 -14.31 -6.80 3.60
CA GLN A 83 -14.36 -6.91 5.06
C GLN A 83 -14.14 -5.58 5.78
N GLN A 84 -13.32 -4.66 5.23
CA GLN A 84 -13.11 -3.32 5.82
C GLN A 84 -14.43 -2.56 5.94
N LYS A 85 -15.28 -2.63 4.91
CA LYS A 85 -16.61 -2.03 4.95
C LYS A 85 -17.48 -2.60 6.08
N LYS A 86 -17.46 -3.91 6.27
CA LYS A 86 -18.19 -4.57 7.37
C LYS A 86 -17.63 -4.18 8.73
N LEU A 87 -16.30 -4.08 8.87
CA LEU A 87 -15.65 -3.60 10.09
C LEU A 87 -16.05 -2.15 10.41
N PHE A 88 -16.12 -1.29 9.40
CA PHE A 88 -16.53 0.10 9.56
C PHE A 88 -18.01 0.24 9.95
N ASP A 89 -18.90 -0.57 9.36
CA ASP A 89 -20.30 -0.64 9.77
C ASP A 89 -20.44 -1.11 11.22
N ALA A 90 -19.64 -2.11 11.61
CA ALA A 90 -19.56 -2.59 12.98
C ALA A 90 -19.06 -1.47 13.93
N GLN A 91 -18.03 -0.72 13.53
CA GLN A 91 -17.50 0.43 14.27
C GLN A 91 -18.58 1.48 14.52
N CYS A 92 -19.35 1.85 13.49
CA CYS A 92 -20.44 2.81 13.59
C CYS A 92 -21.49 2.40 14.65
N LYS A 93 -21.90 1.13 14.64
CA LYS A 93 -22.86 0.58 15.62
C LYS A 93 -22.30 0.52 17.04
N TRP A 94 -21.04 0.09 17.17
CA TRP A 94 -20.36 -0.01 18.47
C TRP A 94 -20.21 1.37 19.11
N ARG A 95 -19.74 2.36 18.34
CA ARG A 95 -19.56 3.74 18.81
C ARG A 95 -20.88 4.39 19.22
N ALA A 96 -21.98 4.01 18.58
CA ALA A 96 -23.33 4.43 18.94
C ALA A 96 -23.92 3.71 20.15
N GLY A 97 -23.23 2.70 20.69
CA GLY A 97 -23.71 1.89 21.82
C GLY A 97 -24.82 0.89 21.45
N LEU A 98 -24.99 0.58 20.17
CA LEU A 98 -26.03 -0.35 19.69
C LEU A 98 -25.58 -1.81 19.76
N GLU A 99 -24.28 -2.07 19.59
CA GLU A 99 -23.69 -3.40 19.61
C GLU A 99 -22.40 -3.39 20.44
N THR A 100 -21.99 -4.59 20.90
CA THR A 100 -20.73 -4.83 21.61
C THR A 100 -20.04 -6.03 20.99
N TYR A 101 -18.72 -5.98 20.86
CA TYR A 101 -17.96 -7.08 20.26
C TYR A 101 -16.86 -7.56 21.19
N GLU A 102 -16.68 -8.87 21.26
CA GLU A 102 -15.57 -9.46 21.99
C GLU A 102 -14.25 -9.03 21.34
N GLY A 103 -13.28 -8.61 22.18
CA GLY A 103 -11.99 -8.09 21.73
C GLY A 103 -12.00 -6.61 21.31
N VAL A 104 -13.11 -5.89 21.53
CA VAL A 104 -13.22 -4.44 21.27
C VAL A 104 -13.60 -3.71 22.55
N ASP A 105 -12.62 -3.08 23.19
CA ASP A 105 -12.79 -2.28 24.40
C ASP A 105 -12.82 -0.77 24.12
N ILE A 106 -12.04 -0.32 23.14
CA ILE A 106 -11.84 1.10 22.83
C ILE A 106 -11.94 1.37 21.33
N CYS A 107 -12.18 2.62 20.94
CA CYS A 107 -12.27 3.04 19.54
C CYS A 107 -11.03 2.63 18.72
N TYR A 108 -9.85 2.65 19.33
CA TYR A 108 -8.59 2.33 18.65
C TYR A 108 -8.44 0.84 18.33
N ASP A 109 -9.23 -0.05 18.93
CA ASP A 109 -9.20 -1.48 18.60
C ASP A 109 -9.63 -1.72 17.13
N PHE A 110 -10.49 -0.87 16.57
CA PHE A 110 -10.84 -0.95 15.14
C PHE A 110 -9.65 -0.68 14.21
N HIS A 111 -8.74 0.23 14.57
CA HIS A 111 -7.50 0.45 13.81
C HIS A 111 -6.55 -0.75 13.89
N VAL A 112 -6.49 -1.44 15.04
CA VAL A 112 -5.72 -2.68 15.16
C VAL A 112 -6.33 -3.78 14.28
N LEU A 113 -7.66 -3.91 14.31
CA LEU A 113 -8.40 -4.91 13.53
C LEU A 113 -8.35 -4.68 12.02
N GLU A 114 -8.19 -3.43 11.58
CA GLU A 114 -8.01 -3.07 10.16
C GLU A 114 -6.88 -3.87 9.51
N HIS A 115 -5.77 -4.08 10.22
CA HIS A 115 -4.60 -4.79 9.68
C HIS A 115 -4.76 -6.32 9.60
N ASP A 116 -5.78 -6.86 10.27
CA ASP A 116 -6.10 -8.29 10.31
C ASP A 116 -7.61 -8.57 10.13
N VAL A 117 -8.25 -7.78 9.26
CA VAL A 117 -9.71 -7.74 9.10
C VAL A 117 -10.31 -9.10 8.71
N MET A 118 -9.55 -9.94 8.00
CA MET A 118 -9.96 -11.27 7.55
C MET A 118 -10.06 -12.31 8.67
N ASN A 119 -9.45 -12.03 9.84
CA ASN A 119 -9.49 -12.89 11.03
C ASN A 119 -10.32 -12.27 12.18
N CYS A 120 -11.09 -11.20 11.90
CA CYS A 120 -12.03 -10.62 12.87
C CYS A 120 -13.15 -11.62 13.24
N HIS A 121 -13.21 -12.05 14.49
CA HIS A 121 -14.08 -13.14 14.95
C HIS A 121 -15.58 -12.78 14.98
N PHE A 122 -15.90 -11.51 15.24
CA PHE A 122 -17.29 -11.03 15.32
C PHE A 122 -17.86 -10.62 13.95
N LEU A 123 -17.02 -10.53 12.92
CA LEU A 123 -17.49 -10.25 11.57
C LEU A 123 -17.94 -11.54 10.89
N GLU A 124 -19.09 -11.47 10.22
CA GLU A 124 -19.46 -12.50 9.27
C GLU A 124 -18.39 -12.59 8.17
N GLN A 125 -18.00 -13.82 7.84
CA GLN A 125 -17.08 -14.07 6.72
C GLN A 125 -17.67 -13.52 5.41
N PRO A 126 -16.83 -13.15 4.43
CA PRO A 126 -17.32 -12.83 3.10
C PRO A 126 -18.18 -13.96 2.54
N SER A 127 -19.32 -13.58 1.98
CA SER A 127 -20.30 -14.47 1.37
C SER A 127 -20.30 -14.28 -0.15
N SER A 128 -20.96 -15.20 -0.87
CA SER A 128 -21.16 -15.02 -2.31
C SER A 128 -21.93 -13.74 -2.64
N PHE A 129 -22.85 -13.30 -1.77
CA PHE A 129 -23.56 -12.04 -1.93
C PHE A 129 -22.61 -10.84 -1.90
N ASP A 130 -21.63 -10.85 -0.98
CA ASP A 130 -20.63 -9.78 -0.91
C ASP A 130 -19.76 -9.75 -2.17
N ILE A 131 -19.37 -10.93 -2.68
CA ILE A 131 -18.62 -11.05 -3.92
C ILE A 131 -19.43 -10.55 -5.11
N ASP A 132 -20.68 -10.97 -5.25
CA ASP A 132 -21.55 -10.55 -6.35
C ASP A 132 -21.75 -9.03 -6.35
N LEU A 133 -21.95 -8.43 -5.17
CA LEU A 133 -22.11 -7.00 -5.00
C LEU A 133 -20.82 -6.24 -5.34
N TYR A 134 -19.66 -6.73 -4.91
CA TYR A 134 -18.37 -6.12 -5.22
C TYR A 134 -18.00 -6.28 -6.71
N CYS A 135 -18.33 -7.41 -7.32
CA CYS A 135 -18.19 -7.62 -8.76
C CYS A 135 -19.08 -6.65 -9.55
N GLU A 136 -20.31 -6.38 -9.09
CA GLU A 136 -21.16 -5.35 -9.68
C GLU A 136 -20.50 -3.96 -9.59
N TYR A 137 -19.95 -3.61 -8.42
CA TYR A 137 -19.20 -2.37 -8.20
C TYR A 137 -18.02 -2.22 -9.19
N LEU A 138 -17.21 -3.26 -9.34
CA LEU A 138 -16.04 -3.23 -10.23
C LEU A 138 -16.41 -3.14 -11.71
N THR A 139 -17.54 -3.71 -12.12
CA THR A 139 -17.87 -3.92 -13.54
C THR A 139 -18.89 -2.94 -14.11
N LYS A 140 -19.82 -2.40 -13.32
CA LYS A 140 -20.90 -1.53 -13.82
C LYS A 140 -20.62 -0.04 -13.71
N ASP A 141 -20.01 0.40 -12.62
CA ASP A 141 -19.86 1.83 -12.36
C ASP A 141 -18.55 2.40 -12.89
N ASN A 142 -17.69 1.57 -13.52
CA ASN A 142 -16.35 1.97 -13.95
C ASN A 142 -15.68 2.80 -12.85
N ASN A 143 -15.74 2.35 -11.59
CA ASN A 143 -15.07 3.06 -10.51
C ASN A 143 -13.57 2.75 -10.63
N LEU A 144 -12.88 3.69 -11.29
CA LEU A 144 -11.50 3.54 -11.75
C LEU A 144 -10.48 3.90 -10.67
N GLU A 145 -10.94 4.31 -9.49
CA GLU A 145 -10.12 4.46 -8.29
C GLU A 145 -9.85 3.08 -7.67
N LEU A 146 -9.18 2.21 -8.43
CA LEU A 146 -8.52 1.02 -7.89
C LEU A 146 -7.25 1.38 -7.11
N GLU A 147 -6.83 2.65 -7.11
CA GLU A 147 -5.73 3.16 -6.29
C GLU A 147 -6.14 3.18 -4.80
N CYS A 148 -6.45 2.00 -4.27
CA CYS A 148 -6.37 1.70 -2.84
C CYS A 148 -4.94 1.33 -2.43
N ASP A 149 -3.96 1.49 -3.34
CA ASP A 149 -2.54 1.42 -3.03
C ASP A 149 -2.20 2.56 -2.06
N GLY A 150 -2.32 2.27 -0.76
CA GLY A 150 -2.00 3.19 0.32
C GLY A 150 -3.17 3.73 1.13
N PHE A 151 -4.42 3.30 0.88
CA PHE A 151 -5.51 3.63 1.81
C PHE A 151 -5.35 2.78 3.07
N ASN A 152 -4.63 3.30 4.05
CA ASN A 152 -4.31 2.66 5.34
C ASN A 152 -5.23 3.17 6.48
N GLU A 153 -6.40 3.70 6.13
CA GLU A 153 -7.27 4.44 7.03
C GLU A 153 -8.75 4.07 6.86
N TRP A 154 -9.03 2.80 6.56
CA TRP A 154 -10.40 2.30 6.35
C TRP A 154 -11.31 2.46 7.57
N GLN A 155 -10.70 2.55 8.76
CA GLN A 155 -11.40 2.73 10.04
C GLN A 155 -11.29 4.16 10.61
N ASN A 156 -10.92 5.13 9.78
CA ASN A 156 -10.84 6.55 10.15
C ASN A 156 -12.23 7.19 10.26
N TYR A 157 -12.93 6.85 11.34
CA TYR A 157 -14.32 7.17 11.59
C TYR A 157 -14.69 8.64 11.43
N GLU A 158 -13.88 9.56 11.98
CA GLU A 158 -14.23 10.98 11.99
C GLU A 158 -14.08 11.59 10.60
N GLU A 159 -12.97 11.33 9.92
CA GLU A 159 -12.70 11.87 8.59
C GLU A 159 -13.64 11.30 7.53
N LEU A 160 -13.97 10.00 7.62
CA LEU A 160 -14.94 9.37 6.71
C LEU A 160 -16.37 9.90 6.92
N LYS A 161 -16.78 10.17 8.16
CA LYS A 161 -18.10 10.76 8.43
C LYS A 161 -18.16 12.24 8.04
N GLU A 162 -17.08 12.97 8.24
CA GLU A 162 -16.97 14.35 7.78
C GLU A 162 -17.05 14.42 6.25
N ALA A 163 -16.26 13.61 5.54
CA ALA A 163 -16.30 13.51 4.08
C ALA A 163 -17.71 13.22 3.55
N TYR A 164 -18.42 12.28 4.17
CA TYR A 164 -19.81 11.97 3.81
C TYR A 164 -20.79 13.13 4.08
N ALA A 165 -20.58 13.91 5.15
CA ALA A 165 -21.48 14.99 5.54
C ALA A 165 -21.26 16.29 4.77
N THR A 166 -20.01 16.63 4.46
CA THR A 166 -19.63 17.93 3.89
C THR A 166 -19.31 17.88 2.40
N ASN A 167 -19.13 16.68 1.84
CA ASN A 167 -18.66 16.47 0.46
C ASN A 167 -17.34 17.24 0.20
N GLU A 168 -16.52 17.44 1.23
CA GLU A 168 -15.26 18.17 1.17
C GLU A 168 -14.10 17.34 0.63
N LYS A 169 -13.13 18.04 0.03
CA LYS A 169 -12.09 17.49 -0.86
C LYS A 169 -10.85 16.91 -0.18
N ASN A 170 -10.68 17.03 1.13
CA ASN A 170 -9.42 16.66 1.79
C ASN A 170 -9.26 15.14 1.92
N ILE A 171 -10.37 14.41 2.10
CA ILE A 171 -10.41 12.95 2.09
C ILE A 171 -11.66 12.54 1.31
N ASN A 172 -11.46 11.78 0.24
CA ASN A 172 -12.59 11.24 -0.53
C ASN A 172 -13.23 10.11 0.28
N PHE A 173 -14.55 10.21 0.48
CA PHE A 173 -15.31 9.08 1.00
C PHE A 173 -15.17 7.90 0.04
N PRO A 174 -14.78 6.68 0.49
CA PRO A 174 -14.49 5.58 -0.41
C PRO A 174 -15.68 5.26 -1.31
N SER A 175 -15.46 5.25 -2.62
CA SER A 175 -16.49 4.95 -3.62
C SER A 175 -17.14 3.58 -3.43
N TRP A 176 -16.38 2.59 -2.94
CA TRP A 176 -16.93 1.30 -2.49
C TRP A 176 -17.93 1.46 -1.34
N TYR A 177 -17.64 2.29 -0.34
CA TYR A 177 -18.53 2.50 0.80
C TYR A 177 -19.83 3.16 0.34
N GLU A 178 -19.75 4.14 -0.56
CA GLU A 178 -20.91 4.81 -1.16
C GLU A 178 -21.77 3.81 -1.95
N PHE A 179 -21.14 3.07 -2.86
CA PHE A 179 -21.82 2.05 -3.66
C PHE A 179 -22.53 1.04 -2.77
N HIS A 180 -21.81 0.44 -1.82
CA HIS A 180 -22.34 -0.54 -0.89
C HIS A 180 -23.52 0.03 -0.10
N ASN A 181 -23.39 1.25 0.43
CA ASN A 181 -24.45 1.91 1.20
C ASN A 181 -25.70 2.17 0.36
N SER A 182 -25.55 2.53 -0.91
CA SER A 182 -26.68 2.75 -1.83
C SER A 182 -27.50 1.49 -2.09
N ARG A 183 -26.87 0.30 -2.03
CA ARG A 183 -27.51 -1.00 -2.30
C ARG A 183 -28.04 -1.70 -1.06
N THR A 184 -27.41 -1.48 0.09
CA THR A 184 -27.75 -2.15 1.36
C THR A 184 -28.59 -1.28 2.29
N GLY A 185 -28.63 0.04 2.09
CA GLY A 185 -29.24 0.98 3.01
C GLY A 185 -28.38 1.33 4.22
N ASN A 186 -27.14 0.82 4.30
CA ASN A 186 -26.23 1.05 5.44
C ASN A 186 -25.73 2.50 5.54
N GLY A 187 -26.07 3.38 4.60
CA GLY A 187 -25.80 4.83 4.71
C GLY A 187 -26.39 5.46 5.98
N ILE A 188 -27.44 4.87 6.56
CA ILE A 188 -28.01 5.32 7.84
C ILE A 188 -27.01 5.20 9.00
N LEU A 189 -26.06 4.25 8.95
CA LEU A 189 -25.08 4.04 10.01
C LEU A 189 -24.15 5.25 10.20
N LEU A 190 -23.90 6.00 9.12
CA LEU A 190 -23.12 7.24 9.14
C LEU A 190 -23.83 8.35 9.92
N THR A 191 -25.15 8.27 10.11
CA THR A 191 -25.91 9.24 10.90
C THR A 191 -25.92 8.95 12.40
N LEU A 192 -25.44 7.78 12.81
CA LEU A 192 -25.46 7.37 14.21
C LEU A 192 -24.57 8.28 15.09
N PRO A 193 -24.93 8.52 16.36
CA PRO A 193 -24.13 9.32 17.25
C PRO A 193 -22.84 8.59 17.66
N ASP A 194 -21.75 9.35 17.83
CA ASP A 194 -20.54 8.82 18.47
C ASP A 194 -20.63 8.99 19.99
N VAL A 195 -21.25 8.03 20.69
CA VAL A 195 -21.41 8.08 22.14
C VAL A 195 -20.13 7.65 22.83
N ARG A 196 -19.60 6.47 22.48
CA ARG A 196 -18.39 5.92 23.11
C ARG A 196 -17.15 6.75 22.82
N GLY A 197 -16.94 7.17 21.57
CA GLY A 197 -15.75 7.95 21.21
C GLY A 197 -15.71 9.34 21.85
N LYS A 198 -16.87 9.94 22.16
CA LYS A 198 -16.92 11.17 22.97
C LYS A 198 -16.53 10.92 24.42
N LEU A 199 -16.99 9.82 25.02
CA LEU A 199 -16.60 9.42 26.38
C LEU A 199 -15.10 9.11 26.47
N GLU A 200 -14.56 8.35 25.51
CA GLU A 200 -13.13 8.05 25.44
C GLU A 200 -12.29 9.32 25.37
N ARG A 201 -12.61 10.24 24.45
CA ARG A 201 -11.92 11.54 24.34
C ARG A 201 -11.93 12.30 25.65
N TRP A 202 -13.07 12.33 26.33
CA TRP A 202 -13.18 12.99 27.63
C TRP A 202 -12.27 12.36 28.70
N TYR A 203 -12.23 11.02 28.80
CA TYR A 203 -11.33 10.34 29.73
C TYR A 203 -9.86 10.55 29.35
N ILE A 204 -9.52 10.48 28.07
CA ILE A 204 -8.16 10.76 27.58
C ILE A 204 -7.73 12.16 28.01
N ASP A 205 -8.57 13.17 27.83
CA ASP A 205 -8.29 14.54 28.23
C ASP A 205 -8.04 14.67 29.75
N LEU A 206 -8.83 13.97 30.57
CA LEU A 206 -8.61 13.93 32.02
C LEU A 206 -7.26 13.28 32.36
N GLY A 207 -6.93 12.15 31.72
CA GLY A 207 -5.68 11.44 31.94
C GLY A 207 -4.45 12.24 31.51
N ILE A 208 -4.52 12.91 30.36
CA ILE A 208 -3.45 13.79 29.86
C ILE A 208 -3.24 14.96 30.84
N LYS A 209 -4.31 15.62 31.30
CA LYS A 209 -4.21 16.71 32.27
C LYS A 209 -3.60 16.27 33.61
N ASP A 210 -3.90 15.06 34.08
CA ASP A 210 -3.28 14.51 35.29
C ASP A 210 -1.78 14.22 35.08
N LYS A 211 -1.40 13.64 33.94
CA LYS A 211 0.02 13.43 33.59
C LYS A 211 0.77 14.76 33.53
N GLN A 212 0.20 15.79 32.92
CA GLN A 212 0.80 17.12 32.83
C GLN A 212 0.99 17.79 34.19
N LYS A 213 0.05 17.61 35.13
CA LYS A 213 0.19 18.13 36.51
C LYS A 213 1.34 17.46 37.28
N ASN A 214 1.57 16.17 37.03
CA ASN A 214 2.54 15.36 37.76
C ASN A 214 3.90 15.26 37.06
N GLN A 215 4.03 15.79 35.84
CA GLN A 215 5.30 15.86 35.13
C GLN A 215 6.10 17.08 35.57
N PRO A 216 7.43 16.94 35.75
CA PRO A 216 8.27 18.12 35.89
C PRO A 216 8.10 19.00 34.64
N PRO A 217 8.17 20.34 34.78
CA PRO A 217 8.09 21.23 33.63
C PRO A 217 9.10 20.77 32.58
N ALA A 218 8.63 20.62 31.33
CA ALA A 218 9.52 20.29 30.23
C ALA A 218 10.70 21.28 30.26
N PRO A 219 11.95 20.80 30.08
CA PRO A 219 13.08 21.72 29.98
C PRO A 219 12.73 22.76 28.91
N PRO A 220 13.07 24.04 29.13
CA PRO A 220 12.78 25.09 28.16
C PRO A 220 13.32 24.64 26.81
N TYR A 221 12.46 24.66 25.79
CA TYR A 221 12.88 24.35 24.44
C TYR A 221 14.00 25.34 24.07
N ILE A 222 15.21 24.82 23.90
CA ILE A 222 16.32 25.57 23.34
C ILE A 222 16.24 25.29 21.84
N PRO A 223 15.72 26.22 21.02
CA PRO A 223 15.79 26.05 19.58
C PRO A 223 17.24 25.78 19.18
N PRO A 224 17.48 24.89 18.21
CA PRO A 224 18.82 24.74 17.68
C PRO A 224 19.34 26.11 17.21
N PRO A 225 20.67 26.34 17.20
CA PRO A 225 21.26 27.65 16.93
C PRO A 225 20.89 28.28 15.57
N ASP A 226 20.24 27.52 14.69
CA ASP A 226 19.84 27.88 13.33
C ASP A 226 18.33 27.72 13.08
N ALA A 227 17.51 27.68 14.11
CA ALA A 227 16.05 27.55 13.99
C ALA A 227 15.38 28.72 13.22
N ASP A 228 16.06 29.85 13.09
CA ASP A 228 15.64 31.01 12.32
C ASP A 228 16.03 30.94 10.83
N LYS A 229 16.84 29.95 10.42
CA LYS A 229 17.26 29.78 9.04
C LYS A 229 16.15 29.15 8.19
N PRO A 230 16.03 29.56 6.91
CA PRO A 230 15.07 28.96 6.00
C PRO A 230 15.41 27.49 5.73
N TYR A 231 14.37 26.68 5.51
CA TYR A 231 14.51 25.31 5.07
C TYR A 231 15.15 25.25 3.68
N LEU A 232 16.21 24.46 3.53
CA LEU A 232 16.84 24.18 2.23
C LEU A 232 16.16 22.96 1.60
N ASN A 233 15.33 23.17 0.59
CA ASN A 233 14.82 22.07 -0.22
C ASN A 233 15.91 21.63 -1.22
N TYR A 234 16.71 20.64 -0.83
CA TYR A 234 17.78 20.11 -1.68
C TYR A 234 17.26 19.29 -2.88
N TYR A 235 15.96 19.09 -3.03
CA TYR A 235 15.37 18.53 -4.26
C TYR A 235 15.01 19.61 -5.28
N ASP A 236 15.05 20.89 -4.90
CA ASP A 236 14.77 21.98 -5.81
C ASP A 236 15.94 22.20 -6.76
N LYS A 237 15.71 21.97 -8.06
CA LYS A 237 16.71 22.13 -9.10
C LYS A 237 17.23 23.57 -9.21
N HIS A 238 16.43 24.56 -8.81
CA HIS A 238 16.84 25.96 -8.77
C HIS A 238 17.84 26.23 -7.65
N VAL A 239 17.71 25.54 -6.51
CA VAL A 239 18.71 25.59 -5.41
C VAL A 239 20.07 25.05 -5.89
N HIS A 240 20.07 23.98 -6.69
CA HIS A 240 21.30 23.45 -7.29
C HIS A 240 21.93 24.43 -8.29
N LEU A 241 21.12 25.05 -9.14
CA LEU A 241 21.60 26.07 -10.09
C LEU A 241 22.19 27.28 -9.37
N ASP A 242 21.57 27.73 -8.27
CA ASP A 242 22.07 28.84 -7.47
C ASP A 242 23.35 28.53 -6.72
N LEU A 243 23.54 27.27 -6.29
CA LEU A 243 24.82 26.80 -5.76
C LEU A 243 25.88 26.73 -6.87
N ALA A 244 25.55 26.18 -8.04
CA ALA A 244 26.46 26.09 -9.17
C ALA A 244 26.98 27.48 -9.58
N LYS A 245 26.12 28.50 -9.60
CA LYS A 245 26.54 29.91 -9.86
C LYS A 245 27.61 30.44 -8.90
N GLN A 246 27.72 29.88 -7.69
CA GLN A 246 28.65 30.32 -6.67
C GLN A 246 29.97 29.53 -6.67
N ILE A 247 29.92 28.24 -6.98
CA ILE A 247 31.08 27.34 -6.81
C ILE A 247 31.67 26.85 -8.13
N GLU A 248 30.90 26.87 -9.22
CA GLU A 248 31.30 26.27 -10.50
C GLU A 248 31.79 27.31 -11.52
N ASN A 249 32.44 26.82 -12.58
CA ASN A 249 32.84 27.65 -13.70
C ASN A 249 31.64 27.96 -14.64
N LYS A 250 31.84 28.93 -15.55
CA LYS A 250 30.79 29.39 -16.47
C LYS A 250 30.21 28.29 -17.38
N GLU A 251 31.04 27.31 -17.77
CA GLU A 251 30.60 26.20 -18.61
C GLU A 251 29.63 25.30 -17.84
N MET A 252 29.99 24.92 -16.62
CA MET A 252 29.16 24.09 -15.76
C MET A 252 27.87 24.81 -15.33
N VAL A 253 27.91 26.12 -15.04
CA VAL A 253 26.70 26.92 -14.77
C VAL A 253 25.74 26.90 -15.96
N ASN A 254 26.25 26.98 -17.18
CA ASN A 254 25.41 26.85 -18.38
C ASN A 254 24.81 25.44 -18.50
N ILE A 255 25.59 24.38 -18.23
CA ILE A 255 25.06 23.00 -18.21
C ILE A 255 23.92 22.86 -17.20
N PHE A 256 24.09 23.38 -15.97
CA PHE A 256 23.03 23.36 -14.96
C PHE A 256 21.79 24.14 -15.40
N LYS A 257 21.97 25.29 -16.06
CA LYS A 257 20.86 26.08 -16.59
C LYS A 257 20.06 25.30 -17.63
N GLU A 258 20.73 24.70 -18.62
CA GLU A 258 20.10 23.86 -19.64
C GLU A 258 19.39 22.64 -19.01
N TYR A 259 19.98 22.02 -17.99
CA TYR A 259 19.38 20.92 -17.24
C TYR A 259 18.06 21.34 -16.54
N VAL A 260 18.06 22.49 -15.85
CA VAL A 260 16.85 23.01 -15.20
C VAL A 260 15.78 23.29 -16.24
N GLU A 261 16.08 24.09 -17.28
CA GLU A 261 15.12 24.45 -18.32
C GLU A 261 14.55 23.23 -19.05
N ALA A 262 15.39 22.23 -19.38
CA ALA A 262 14.97 21.00 -20.04
C ALA A 262 14.05 20.11 -19.20
N THR A 263 14.05 20.28 -17.87
CA THR A 263 13.33 19.41 -16.93
C THR A 263 12.27 20.14 -16.10
N GLU A 264 12.11 21.46 -16.28
CA GLU A 264 11.11 22.31 -15.59
C GLU A 264 9.71 22.19 -16.22
N HIS A 265 9.63 22.00 -17.54
CA HIS A 265 8.36 21.91 -18.27
C HIS A 265 7.86 20.50 -18.54
N ARG A 266 8.66 19.47 -18.23
CA ARG A 266 8.13 18.12 -18.20
C ARG A 266 7.41 17.96 -16.86
N SER A 267 6.11 18.26 -16.82
CA SER A 267 5.23 17.48 -15.95
C SER A 267 5.25 16.07 -16.51
N ILE A 268 6.24 15.32 -16.07
CA ILE A 268 6.65 14.01 -16.60
C ILE A 268 5.63 12.95 -16.20
N TRP A 269 5.00 13.12 -15.04
CA TRP A 269 4.09 12.15 -14.43
C TRP A 269 2.95 11.67 -15.34
N GLU A 270 2.23 12.57 -16.00
CA GLU A 270 1.10 12.17 -16.86
C GLU A 270 1.56 11.42 -18.12
N ASN A 271 2.74 11.78 -18.66
CA ASN A 271 3.29 11.14 -19.85
C ASN A 271 3.98 9.81 -19.49
N GLU A 272 4.71 9.77 -18.38
CA GLU A 272 5.32 8.54 -17.82
C GLU A 272 4.23 7.52 -17.51
N ARG A 273 3.17 7.93 -16.81
CA ARG A 273 2.02 7.08 -16.53
C ARG A 273 1.35 6.57 -17.80
N ALA A 274 1.18 7.42 -18.81
CA ALA A 274 0.61 6.98 -20.09
C ALA A 274 1.52 5.98 -20.83
N GLU A 275 2.84 6.14 -20.74
CA GLU A 275 3.80 5.19 -21.30
C GLU A 275 3.76 3.85 -20.55
N GLU A 276 3.69 3.88 -19.22
CA GLU A 276 3.49 2.68 -18.39
C GLU A 276 2.17 1.97 -18.73
N ASP A 277 1.06 2.70 -18.82
CA ASP A 277 -0.24 2.16 -19.20
C ASP A 277 -0.21 1.55 -20.60
N PHE A 278 0.42 2.22 -21.57
CA PHE A 278 0.59 1.69 -22.92
C PHE A 278 1.42 0.41 -22.95
N ASN A 279 2.55 0.37 -22.22
CA ASN A 279 3.40 -0.81 -22.13
C ASN A 279 2.65 -1.97 -21.47
N TYR A 280 1.94 -1.70 -20.37
CA TYR A 280 1.12 -2.69 -19.67
C TYR A 280 0.05 -3.29 -20.59
N LEU A 281 -0.73 -2.46 -21.28
CA LEU A 281 -1.73 -2.94 -22.24
C LEU A 281 -1.10 -3.73 -23.39
N SER A 282 0.10 -3.35 -23.82
CA SER A 282 0.82 -4.02 -24.90
C SER A 282 1.34 -5.41 -24.49
N GLU A 283 1.55 -5.67 -23.21
CA GLU A 283 1.98 -6.98 -22.68
C GLU A 283 0.84 -8.00 -22.62
N ILE A 284 -0.42 -7.56 -22.65
CA ILE A 284 -1.60 -8.42 -22.67
C ILE A 284 -1.72 -9.06 -24.06
N LYS A 285 -1.46 -10.37 -24.16
CA LYS A 285 -1.50 -11.11 -25.43
C LYS A 285 -2.71 -12.02 -25.58
N ASP A 286 -3.30 -12.44 -24.47
CA ASP A 286 -4.33 -13.48 -24.44
C ASP A 286 -5.75 -12.93 -24.57
N GLU A 287 -5.91 -11.60 -24.56
CA GLU A 287 -7.20 -10.95 -24.56
C GLU A 287 -7.17 -9.59 -25.29
N LEU A 288 -8.28 -9.22 -25.93
CA LEU A 288 -8.46 -7.89 -26.51
C LEU A 288 -8.99 -6.93 -25.44
N VAL A 289 -8.21 -5.88 -25.15
CA VAL A 289 -8.62 -4.80 -24.24
C VAL A 289 -9.05 -3.58 -25.08
N PRO A 290 -10.34 -3.20 -25.08
CA PRO A 290 -10.80 -2.04 -25.83
C PRO A 290 -10.35 -0.73 -25.15
N ILE A 291 -9.82 0.18 -25.96
CA ILE A 291 -9.51 1.56 -25.54
C ILE A 291 -10.63 2.47 -26.06
N GLU A 292 -11.42 3.01 -25.15
CA GLU A 292 -12.52 3.91 -25.50
C GLU A 292 -12.01 5.30 -25.91
N ALA A 293 -12.75 5.96 -26.80
CA ALA A 293 -12.40 7.31 -27.24
C ALA A 293 -12.50 8.31 -26.08
N HIS A 294 -11.47 9.13 -25.91
CA HIS A 294 -11.42 10.21 -24.92
C HIS A 294 -10.73 11.43 -25.51
N GLN A 295 -11.02 12.63 -24.96
CA GLN A 295 -10.40 13.88 -25.42
C GLN A 295 -8.89 13.92 -25.16
N ASP A 296 -8.46 13.21 -24.12
CA ASP A 296 -7.06 13.00 -23.77
C ASP A 296 -6.74 11.49 -23.87
N TYR A 297 -5.80 11.14 -24.75
CA TYR A 297 -5.39 9.74 -24.96
C TYR A 297 -4.73 9.14 -23.72
N ARG A 298 -4.09 9.96 -22.86
CA ARG A 298 -3.43 9.51 -21.63
C ARG A 298 -4.47 8.99 -20.65
N VAL A 299 -5.57 9.73 -20.52
CA VAL A 299 -6.73 9.29 -19.76
C VAL A 299 -7.36 8.05 -20.40
N ALA A 300 -7.49 7.98 -21.73
CA ALA A 300 -8.03 6.78 -22.40
C ALA A 300 -7.25 5.50 -22.06
N LEU A 301 -5.91 5.58 -22.06
CA LEU A 301 -5.02 4.46 -21.70
C LEU A 301 -5.21 4.06 -20.24
N TYR A 302 -5.18 5.03 -19.33
CA TYR A 302 -5.45 4.79 -17.92
C TYR A 302 -6.79 4.09 -17.70
N LEU A 303 -7.87 4.60 -18.31
CA LEU A 303 -9.20 4.03 -18.17
C LEU A 303 -9.27 2.58 -18.66
N ALA A 304 -8.58 2.27 -19.76
CA ALA A 304 -8.52 0.91 -20.30
C ALA A 304 -7.75 -0.04 -19.36
N CYS A 305 -6.61 0.40 -18.80
CA CYS A 305 -5.87 -0.35 -17.78
C CYS A 305 -6.73 -0.68 -16.57
N GLN A 306 -7.40 0.32 -16.00
CA GLN A 306 -8.21 0.15 -14.82
C GLN A 306 -9.43 -0.75 -15.08
N LYS A 307 -10.12 -0.59 -16.21
CA LYS A 307 -11.22 -1.49 -16.60
C LYS A 307 -10.75 -2.93 -16.72
N TYR A 308 -9.59 -3.17 -17.33
CA TYR A 308 -9.00 -4.49 -17.42
C TYR A 308 -8.66 -5.07 -16.04
N ARG A 309 -8.03 -4.28 -15.16
CA ARG A 309 -7.72 -4.67 -13.78
C ARG A 309 -9.00 -5.02 -13.01
N CYS A 310 -10.02 -4.14 -13.01
CA CYS A 310 -11.32 -4.38 -12.38
C CYS A 310 -11.94 -5.69 -12.86
N LYS A 311 -11.94 -5.92 -14.18
CA LYS A 311 -12.44 -7.17 -14.77
C LYS A 311 -11.67 -8.37 -14.25
N LYS A 312 -10.34 -8.34 -14.25
CA LYS A 312 -9.52 -9.47 -13.80
C LYS A 312 -9.69 -9.75 -12.31
N ILE A 313 -9.80 -8.71 -11.48
CA ILE A 313 -10.11 -8.86 -10.06
C ILE A 313 -11.48 -9.51 -9.89
N ALA A 314 -12.52 -9.02 -10.58
CA ALA A 314 -13.86 -9.59 -10.53
C ALA A 314 -13.90 -11.07 -10.96
N GLU A 315 -13.15 -11.44 -11.99
CA GLU A 315 -13.02 -12.84 -12.45
C GLU A 315 -12.37 -13.77 -11.39
N HIS A 316 -11.47 -13.24 -10.55
CA HIS A 316 -10.69 -14.02 -9.58
C HIS A 316 -11.24 -13.96 -8.14
N LEU A 317 -12.14 -13.01 -7.83
CA LEU A 317 -12.75 -12.88 -6.50
C LEU A 317 -13.45 -14.16 -5.99
N PRO A 318 -14.22 -14.90 -6.80
CA PRO A 318 -14.80 -16.17 -6.35
C PRO A 318 -13.74 -17.20 -5.91
N LEU A 319 -12.64 -17.32 -6.66
CA LEU A 319 -11.53 -18.20 -6.31
C LEU A 319 -10.83 -17.72 -5.04
N ALA A 320 -10.64 -16.41 -4.85
CA ALA A 320 -10.07 -15.86 -3.62
C ALA A 320 -10.94 -16.18 -2.39
N LEU A 321 -12.27 -16.14 -2.54
CA LEU A 321 -13.20 -16.56 -1.50
C LEU A 321 -13.04 -18.05 -1.16
N GLU A 322 -12.98 -18.93 -2.16
CA GLU A 322 -12.79 -20.37 -1.96
C GLU A 322 -11.47 -20.69 -1.24
N LEU A 323 -10.38 -20.01 -1.63
CA LEU A 323 -9.08 -20.13 -0.99
C LEU A 323 -9.13 -19.66 0.47
N TYR A 324 -9.78 -18.52 0.74
CA TYR A 324 -9.97 -18.03 2.10
C TYR A 324 -10.74 -19.04 2.96
N GLN A 325 -11.88 -19.55 2.46
CA GLN A 325 -12.70 -20.53 3.19
C GLN A 325 -11.94 -21.82 3.46
N THR A 326 -11.16 -22.30 2.48
CA THR A 326 -10.29 -23.47 2.63
C THR A 326 -9.23 -23.23 3.71
N ASN A 327 -8.58 -22.08 3.69
CA ASN A 327 -7.58 -21.71 4.70
C ASN A 327 -8.21 -21.63 6.11
N GLN A 328 -9.42 -21.08 6.24
CA GLN A 328 -10.13 -21.06 7.52
C GLN A 328 -10.48 -22.47 8.03
N GLN A 329 -10.77 -23.42 7.13
CA GLN A 329 -10.98 -24.82 7.50
C GLN A 329 -9.67 -25.48 7.97
N LEU A 330 -8.56 -25.23 7.26
CA LEU A 330 -7.23 -25.74 7.64
C LEU A 330 -6.77 -25.20 9.00
N LYS A 331 -6.99 -23.91 9.27
CA LYS A 331 -6.73 -23.29 10.59
C LYS A 331 -7.50 -24.00 11.71
N LYS A 332 -8.79 -24.33 11.48
CA LYS A 332 -9.60 -25.11 12.44
C LYS A 332 -9.05 -26.52 12.69
N MET A 333 -8.28 -27.07 11.75
CA MET A 333 -7.58 -28.34 11.88
C MET A 333 -6.18 -28.22 12.50
N GLY A 334 -5.77 -27.00 12.91
CA GLY A 334 -4.47 -26.74 13.52
C GLY A 334 -3.32 -26.56 12.52
N ILE A 335 -3.63 -26.39 11.23
CA ILE A 335 -2.65 -26.06 10.20
C ILE A 335 -2.76 -24.55 9.96
N ASP A 336 -1.84 -23.79 10.55
CA ASP A 336 -1.78 -22.35 10.39
C ASP A 336 -0.44 -21.94 9.74
N SER A 337 -0.52 -21.01 8.79
CA SER A 337 0.62 -20.41 8.11
C SER A 337 0.71 -18.90 8.40
N TYR A 338 0.09 -18.44 9.49
CA TYR A 338 0.07 -17.03 9.84
C TYR A 338 1.49 -16.50 10.12
N GLU A 339 1.89 -15.49 9.35
CA GLU A 339 3.06 -14.67 9.62
C GLU A 339 2.58 -13.32 10.16
N GLU A 340 3.08 -12.95 11.33
CA GLU A 340 2.74 -11.68 11.98
C GLU A 340 3.33 -10.50 11.19
N LYS A 341 2.51 -9.52 10.81
CA LYS A 341 2.98 -8.32 10.08
C LYS A 341 3.75 -7.38 11.02
N GLU A 342 4.85 -6.79 10.54
CA GLU A 342 5.72 -5.90 11.33
C GLU A 342 4.96 -4.69 11.93
N ASP A 343 3.97 -4.14 11.22
CA ASP A 343 3.18 -2.97 11.66
C ASP A 343 2.20 -3.27 12.80
N TYR A 344 1.92 -4.55 13.08
CA TYR A 344 0.99 -4.94 14.14
C TYR A 344 1.49 -4.51 15.53
N GLN A 345 2.81 -4.63 15.77
CA GLN A 345 3.43 -4.26 17.03
C GLN A 345 3.43 -2.74 17.27
N PHE A 346 3.51 -1.94 16.21
CA PHE A 346 3.38 -0.50 16.31
C PHE A 346 1.97 -0.11 16.76
N ASN A 347 0.94 -0.64 16.11
CA ASN A 347 -0.45 -0.37 16.44
C ASN A 347 -0.83 -0.81 17.86
N LEU A 348 -0.34 -1.95 18.34
CA LEU A 348 -0.55 -2.39 19.73
C LEU A 348 0.04 -1.41 20.76
N ARG A 349 1.17 -0.77 20.46
CA ARG A 349 1.76 0.26 21.35
C ARG A 349 0.90 1.50 21.41
N ILE A 350 0.37 1.94 20.27
CA ILE A 350 -0.52 3.10 20.22
C ILE A 350 -1.83 2.78 20.95
N ARG A 351 -2.43 1.61 20.70
CA ARG A 351 -3.61 1.11 21.44
C ARG A 351 -3.38 1.18 22.95
N LYS A 352 -2.25 0.66 23.42
CA LYS A 352 -1.90 0.69 24.85
C LYS A 352 -1.82 2.12 25.39
N MET A 353 -1.21 3.04 24.66
CA MET A 353 -1.14 4.45 25.06
C MET A 353 -2.54 5.05 25.26
N TYR A 354 -3.48 4.80 24.33
CA TYR A 354 -4.87 5.26 24.45
C TYR A 354 -5.57 4.63 25.65
N ALA A 355 -5.48 3.31 25.80
CA ALA A 355 -6.04 2.57 26.93
C ALA A 355 -5.54 3.10 28.28
N ASP A 356 -4.23 3.32 28.43
CA ASP A 356 -3.63 3.84 29.66
C ASP A 356 -4.14 5.25 29.99
N ASN A 357 -4.36 6.11 28.98
CA ASN A 357 -4.93 7.44 29.18
C ASN A 357 -6.40 7.38 29.58
N ILE A 358 -7.20 6.50 28.98
CA ILE A 358 -8.62 6.29 29.32
C ILE A 358 -8.75 5.82 30.78
N LEU A 359 -8.03 4.75 31.14
CA LEU A 359 -8.06 4.19 32.50
C LEU A 359 -7.58 5.21 33.54
N LEU A 360 -6.56 6.00 33.21
CA LEU A 360 -6.12 7.11 34.06
C LEU A 360 -7.21 8.17 34.23
N GLY A 361 -7.89 8.56 33.14
CA GLY A 361 -9.02 9.48 33.19
C GLY A 361 -10.14 9.00 34.09
N ARG A 362 -10.50 7.71 34.00
CA ARG A 362 -11.50 7.07 34.86
C ARG A 362 -11.10 7.11 36.32
N ARG A 363 -9.83 6.79 36.62
CA ARG A 363 -9.26 6.91 37.98
C ARG A 363 -9.41 8.32 38.54
N VAL A 364 -9.08 9.33 37.75
CA VAL A 364 -9.20 10.75 38.12
C VAL A 364 -10.66 11.13 38.36
N ASN A 365 -11.59 10.51 37.64
CA ASN A 365 -13.03 10.67 37.85
C ASN A 365 -13.61 9.81 38.98
N ASN A 366 -12.79 9.08 39.74
CA ASN A 366 -13.21 8.13 40.79
C ASN A 366 -14.07 6.96 40.28
N GLU A 367 -13.84 6.53 39.04
CA GLU A 367 -14.51 5.37 38.43
C GLU A 367 -13.61 4.12 38.42
N PRO A 368 -14.19 2.92 38.28
CA PRO A 368 -13.43 1.68 38.14
C PRO A 368 -12.43 1.72 36.97
N LEU A 369 -11.28 1.07 37.16
CA LEU A 369 -10.24 0.91 36.14
C LEU A 369 -10.59 -0.19 35.13
N ASP A 370 -11.71 -0.01 34.42
CA ASP A 370 -12.19 -0.88 33.38
C ASP A 370 -12.64 -0.07 32.14
N PHE A 371 -13.09 -0.75 31.09
CA PHE A 371 -13.65 -0.13 29.88
C PHE A 371 -15.19 -0.15 29.87
N ASN A 372 -15.83 -0.33 31.02
CA ASN A 372 -17.29 -0.35 31.16
C ASN A 372 -17.83 1.07 31.36
N PHE A 373 -17.89 1.86 30.28
CA PHE A 373 -18.45 3.21 30.27
C PHE A 373 -19.44 3.46 29.14
#